data_AF-A0A1I7HZL3-F1
#
_entry.id   AF-A0A1I7HZL3-F1
#
_cell.length_a   1.000
_cell.length_b   1.000
_cell.length_c   1.000
_cell.angle_alpha   90.00
_cell.angle_beta   90.00
_cell.angle_gamma   90.00
#
_symmetry.space_group_name_H-M   'P 1'
#
loop_
_entity.id
_entity.type
_entity.pdbx_description
1 polymer ?
#
loop_
_entity_poly.entity_id
_entity_poly.type
_entity_poly.pdbx_seq_one_letter_code
_entity_poly.pdbx_strand_id
1 'polypeptide(L)' 'ILEDECFKINEFETYTDAYRIVNEFMIFYNERRLHSSLGYIPPKEFYTLHLGENPQKICIKI' A
#
# COMPACT_ATOMS: atom_id res chain seq x y z
N ILE A 1 0.47 -9.96 1.11
CA ILE A 1 -0.36 -8.81 0.63
C ILE A 1 -0.28 -8.65 -0.88
N LEU A 2 0.80 -8.14 -1.49
CA LEU A 2 0.82 -7.99 -2.95
C LEU A 2 0.60 -9.33 -3.68
N GLU A 3 1.31 -10.37 -3.27
CA GLU A 3 1.12 -11.70 -3.84
C GLU A 3 -0.30 -12.23 -3.60
N ASP A 4 -0.79 -12.18 -2.36
CA ASP A 4 -2.07 -12.79 -1.98
C ASP A 4 -3.31 -12.02 -2.44
N GLU A 5 -3.25 -10.69 -2.41
CA GLU A 5 -4.39 -9.79 -2.66
C GLU A 5 -4.35 -9.20 -4.08
N CYS A 6 -3.23 -9.33 -4.83
CA CYS A 6 -3.15 -8.89 -6.21
C CYS A 6 -2.81 -10.04 -7.15
N PHE A 7 -1.70 -10.75 -6.96
CA PHE A 7 -1.24 -11.72 -7.96
C PHE A 7 -2.08 -13.00 -7.98
N LYS A 8 -2.41 -13.57 -6.82
CA LYS A 8 -3.16 -14.84 -6.74
C LYS A 8 -4.60 -14.74 -7.25
N ILE A 9 -5.16 -13.54 -7.33
CA ILE A 9 -6.55 -13.32 -7.73
C ILE A 9 -6.71 -12.76 -9.15
N ASN A 10 -5.60 -12.49 -9.84
CA ASN A 10 -5.61 -11.97 -11.21
C ASN A 10 -4.80 -12.89 -12.13
N GLU A 11 -5.32 -13.12 -13.33
CA GLU A 11 -4.54 -13.68 -14.43
C GLU A 11 -4.07 -12.54 -15.33
N PHE A 12 -2.84 -12.66 -15.85
CA PHE A 12 -2.23 -11.62 -16.68
C PHE A 12 -2.05 -12.16 -18.10
N GLU A 13 -2.79 -11.59 -19.04
CA GLU A 13 -2.68 -11.95 -20.46
C GLU A 13 -1.45 -11.30 -21.10
N THR A 14 -1.15 -10.05 -20.75
CA THR A 14 0.02 -9.32 -21.22
C THR A 14 0.77 -8.62 -20.08
N TYR A 15 2.02 -8.25 -20.35
CA TYR A 15 2.79 -7.42 -19.43
C TYR A 15 2.11 -6.06 -19.15
N THR A 16 1.50 -5.46 -20.17
CA THR A 16 0.78 -4.19 -20.03
C THR A 16 -0.41 -4.32 -19.08
N ASP A 17 -1.14 -5.44 -19.16
CA ASP A 17 -2.26 -5.73 -18.25
C ASP A 17 -1.77 -5.93 -16.81
N ALA A 18 -0.68 -6.69 -16.64
CA ALA A 18 -0.03 -6.85 -15.34
C ALA A 18 0.37 -5.49 -14.76
N TYR A 19 1.04 -4.65 -15.55
CA TYR A 19 1.44 -3.32 -15.10
C TYR A 19 0.25 -2.47 -14.65
N ARG A 20 -0.82 -2.46 -15.44
CA ARG A 20 -2.03 -1.69 -15.13
C ARG A 20 -2.66 -2.17 -13.81
N ILE A 21 -2.90 -3.47 -13.67
CA ILE A 21 -3.53 -4.05 -12.48
C ILE A 21 -2.68 -3.80 -11.23
N VAL A 22 -1.37 -4.00 -11.33
CA VAL A 22 -0.45 -3.74 -10.20
C VAL A 22 -0.42 -2.28 -9.84
N ASN A 23 -0.40 -1.38 -10.82
CA ASN A 23 -0.44 0.05 -10.57
C ASN A 23 -1.75 0.48 -9.87
N GLU A 24 -2.89 -0.03 -10.31
CA GLU A 24 -4.19 0.19 -9.67
C GLU A 24 -4.19 -0.32 -8.22
N PHE A 25 -3.63 -1.51 -7.98
CA PHE A 25 -3.48 -2.07 -6.64
C PHE A 25 -2.59 -1.19 -5.76
N MET A 26 -1.45 -0.71 -6.27
CA MET A 26 -0.55 0.16 -5.51
C MET A 26 -1.21 1.50 -5.15
N ILE A 27 -2.00 2.09 -6.05
CA ILE A 27 -2.77 3.30 -5.76
C ILE A 27 -3.80 3.01 -4.66
N PHE A 28 -4.55 1.91 -4.76
CA PHE A 28 -5.48 1.52 -3.70
C PHE A 28 -4.77 1.30 -2.35
N TYR A 29 -3.68 0.54 -2.34
CA TYR A 29 -2.93 0.21 -1.14
C TYR A 29 -2.39 1.47 -0.45
N ASN A 30 -1.80 2.39 -1.20
CA ASN A 30 -1.16 3.58 -0.63
C ASN A 30 -2.15 4.69 -0.29
N GLU A 31 -3.24 4.84 -1.05
CA GLU A 31 -4.14 5.99 -0.90
C GLU A 31 -5.45 5.67 -0.16
N ARG A 32 -5.84 4.40 -0.07
CA ARG A 32 -7.20 4.01 0.40
C ARG A 32 -7.21 2.88 1.44
N ARG A 33 -6.29 1.92 1.38
CA ARG A 33 -6.28 0.79 2.32
C ARG A 33 -5.98 1.29 3.73
N LEU A 34 -6.79 0.89 4.71
CA LEU A 34 -6.56 1.24 6.11
C LEU A 34 -5.64 0.22 6.76
N HIS A 35 -4.64 0.70 7.49
CA HIS A 35 -3.67 -0.15 8.17
C HIS A 35 -3.82 -0.02 9.68
N SER A 36 -4.12 -1.12 10.37
CA SER A 36 -4.22 -1.12 11.84
C SER A 36 -2.93 -0.63 12.50
N SER A 37 -1.77 -1.02 11.96
CA SER A 37 -0.46 -0.57 12.42
C SER A 37 -0.18 0.92 12.22
N LEU A 38 -0.99 1.61 11.42
CA LEU A 38 -0.90 3.06 11.19
C LEU A 38 -2.00 3.82 11.92
N GLY A 39 -2.79 3.16 12.79
CA GLY A 39 -3.94 3.79 13.44
C GLY A 39 -5.18 3.88 12.55
N TYR A 40 -5.36 2.91 11.64
CA TYR A 40 -6.49 2.83 10.71
C TYR A 40 -6.59 4.01 9.73
N ILE A 41 -5.44 4.47 9.22
CA ILE A 41 -5.36 5.42 8.09
C ILE A 41 -4.54 4.85 6.93
N PRO A 42 -4.65 5.42 5.71
CA PRO A 42 -3.83 4.99 4.58
C PRO A 42 -2.35 5.40 4.71
N PRO A 43 -1.43 4.65 4.05
CA PRO A 43 0.00 4.95 4.08
C PRO A 43 0.36 6.37 3.65
N LYS A 44 -0.32 6.92 2.64
CA LYS A 44 -0.10 8.29 2.16
C LYS A 44 -0.46 9.34 3.22
N GLU A 45 -1.58 9.15 3.91
CA GLU A 45 -2.01 10.05 4.97
C GLU A 45 -1.04 9.99 6.16
N PHE A 46 -0.67 8.78 6.55
CA PHE A 46 0.33 8.57 7.59
C PHE A 46 1.67 9.25 7.26
N TYR A 47 2.19 9.08 6.03
CA TYR A 47 3.39 9.76 5.58
C TYR A 47 3.26 11.28 5.64
N THR A 48 2.11 11.82 5.24
CA THR A 48 1.85 13.26 5.24
C THR A 48 1.83 13.83 6.66
N LEU A 49 1.22 13.11 7.61
CA LEU A 49 1.14 13.51 9.02
C LEU A 49 2.51 13.54 9.71
N HIS A 50 3.43 12.65 9.31
CA HIS A 50 4.75 12.51 9.94
C HIS A 50 5.89 13.01 9.03
N LEU A 51 5.56 13.86 8.06
CA LEU A 51 6.54 14.40 7.13
C LEU A 51 7.57 15.26 7.88
N GLY A 52 8.85 14.87 7.80
CA GLY A 52 9.94 15.55 8.51
C GLY A 52 10.27 14.98 9.89
N GLU A 53 9.53 13.97 10.36
CA GLU A 53 9.88 13.22 11.57
C GLU A 53 10.88 12.10 11.26
N ASN A 54 11.64 11.67 12.28
CA ASN A 54 12.62 10.60 12.10
C ASN A 54 11.91 9.24 11.95
N PRO A 55 12.09 8.49 10.84
CA PRO A 55 11.38 7.25 10.55
C PRO A 55 11.49 6.19 11.65
N GLN A 56 12.59 6.19 12.41
CA GLN A 56 12.81 5.22 13.49
C GLN A 56 11.90 5.43 14.71
N LYS A 57 11.33 6.63 14.87
CA LYS A 57 10.34 6.93 15.93
C LYS A 57 8.90 6.61 15.52
N ILE A 58 8.66 6.48 14.22
CA ILE A 58 7.32 6.40 13.62
C ILE A 58 6.82 4.94 13.55
N CYS A 59 7.73 3.96 13.54
CA CYS A 59 7.36 2.54 13.55
C CYS A 59 6.67 2.17 14.87
N ILE A 60 5.33 2.11 14.86
CA ILE A 60 4.54 1.48 15.92
C ILE A 60 4.93 0.00 15.94
N LYS A 61 5.64 -0.42 17.00
CA LYS A 61 5.97 -1.83 17.20
C LYS A 61 4.65 -2.60 17.37
N ILE A 62 4.38 -3.49 16.41
CA ILE A 62 3.34 -4.52 16.50
C ILE A 62 3.89 -5.67 17.34
#